data_AF-A0A532TY22-F1
#
_entry.id   AF-A0A532TY22-F1
#
_cell.length_a   1.000
_cell.length_b   1.000
_cell.length_c   1.000
_cell.angle_alpha   90.00
_cell.angle_beta   90.00
_cell.angle_gamma   90.00
#
_symmetry.space_group_name_H-M   'P 1'
#
loop_
_entity.id
_entity.type
_entity.pdbx_description
1 polymer ?
#
loop_
_entity_poly.entity_id
_entity_poly.type
_entity_poly.pdbx_seq_one_letter_code
_entity_poly.pdbx_strand_id
1 'polypeptide(L)' 'MVKYIEEPPRKTPIMAETDVLVLGGGPAGLSAALAAAREGVDTTLVERYGCFGGVRNLSEFI' A
#
# COMPACT_ATOMS: atom_id res chain seq x y z
N MET A 1 1.17 -10.72 -28.04
CA MET A 1 1.17 -12.14 -27.62
C MET A 1 1.51 -12.16 -26.14
N VAL A 2 0.55 -12.49 -25.28
CA VAL A 2 0.73 -12.48 -23.82
C VAL A 2 1.36 -13.80 -23.39
N LYS A 3 2.40 -13.75 -22.56
CA LYS A 3 3.04 -14.94 -21.96
C LYS A 3 2.43 -15.18 -20.59
N TYR A 4 2.22 -16.46 -20.26
CA TYR A 4 1.75 -16.90 -18.95
C TYR A 4 2.78 -17.85 -18.34
N ILE A 5 2.78 -17.92 -17.01
CA ILE A 5 3.53 -18.90 -16.23
C ILE A 5 2.52 -19.66 -15.35
N GLU A 6 2.75 -20.96 -15.14
CA GLU A 6 1.98 -21.78 -14.21
C GLU A 6 2.63 -21.70 -12.83
N GLU A 7 1.88 -21.23 -11.82
CA GLU A 7 2.32 -21.23 -10.43
C GLU A 7 1.54 -22.28 -9.63
N PRO A 8 2.18 -22.99 -8.67
CA PRO A 8 1.49 -23.99 -7.88
C PRO A 8 0.40 -23.36 -6.99
N PRO A 9 -0.75 -24.03 -6.79
CA PRO A 9 -1.80 -23.54 -5.93
C PRO A 9 -1.30 -23.46 -4.49
N ARG A 10 -1.38 -22.26 -3.90
CA ARG A 10 -0.97 -21.98 -2.53
C ARG A 10 -2.11 -21.37 -1.73
N LYS A 11 -2.20 -21.76 -0.46
CA LYS A 11 -3.04 -21.07 0.52
C LYS A 11 -2.20 -19.96 1.14
N THR A 12 -2.54 -18.71 0.84
CA THR A 12 -1.88 -17.55 1.43
C THR A 12 -2.75 -17.02 2.57
N PRO A 13 -2.19 -16.81 3.77
CA PRO A 13 -2.95 -16.25 4.87
C PRO A 13 -3.37 -14.82 4.56
N ILE A 14 -4.58 -14.46 4.98
CA ILE A 14 -5.06 -13.07 4.95
C ILE A 14 -4.39 -12.34 6.10
N MET A 15 -3.65 -11.27 5.78
CA MET A 15 -2.90 -10.49 6.77
C MET A 15 -3.73 -9.36 7.39
N ALA A 16 -4.66 -8.80 6.61
CA ALA A 16 -5.60 -7.77 7.04
C ALA A 16 -6.80 -7.74 6.08
N GLU A 17 -7.97 -7.38 6.60
CA GLU A 17 -9.16 -7.01 5.83
C GLU A 17 -9.43 -5.53 6.10
N THR A 18 -9.82 -4.78 5.07
CA THR A 18 -10.04 -3.34 5.15
C THR A 18 -10.96 -2.93 3.99
N ASP A 19 -11.76 -1.89 4.17
CA ASP A 19 -12.60 -1.37 3.10
C ASP A 19 -11.77 -0.59 2.06
N VAL A 20 -10.73 0.12 2.53
CA VAL A 20 -9.82 0.90 1.67
C VAL A 20 -8.37 0.59 2.00
N LEU A 21 -7.64 0.06 1.00
CA LEU A 21 -6.19 -0.12 1.08
C LEU A 21 -5.47 0.97 0.28
N VAL A 22 -4.66 1.78 0.96
CA VAL A 22 -3.79 2.78 0.33
C VAL A 22 -2.36 2.25 0.30
N LEU A 23 -1.76 2.21 -0.90
CA LEU A 23 -0.38 1.78 -1.11
C LEU A 23 0.51 2.99 -1.42
N GLY A 24 1.52 3.21 -0.57
CA GLY A 24 2.49 4.29 -0.67
C GLY A 24 2.24 5.43 0.31
N GLY A 25 3.21 5.67 1.17
CA GLY A 25 3.26 6.67 2.24
C GLY A 25 3.75 8.05 1.81
N GLY A 26 3.58 8.41 0.54
CA GLY A 26 3.83 9.76 0.05
C GLY A 26 2.72 10.75 0.42
N PRO A 27 2.88 12.06 0.13
CA PRO A 27 1.87 13.07 0.44
C PRO A 27 0.46 12.74 -0.10
N ALA A 28 0.39 12.19 -1.31
CA ALA A 28 -0.87 11.76 -1.92
C ALA A 28 -1.51 10.58 -1.17
N GLY A 29 -0.74 9.54 -0.84
CA GLY A 29 -1.26 8.37 -0.13
C GLY A 29 -1.65 8.68 1.32
N LEU A 30 -0.86 9.49 2.03
CA LEU A 30 -1.23 9.99 3.35
C LEU A 30 -2.52 10.82 3.30
N SER A 31 -2.66 11.71 2.31
CA SER A 31 -3.87 12.52 2.15
C SER A 31 -5.10 11.65 1.84
N ALA A 32 -4.94 10.64 0.99
CA ALA A 32 -6.01 9.71 0.64
C ALA A 32 -6.43 8.84 1.85
N ALA A 33 -5.47 8.27 2.57
CA ALA A 33 -5.74 7.47 3.76
C ALA A 33 -6.41 8.29 4.86
N LEU A 34 -5.94 9.53 5.09
CA LEU A 34 -6.52 10.43 6.08
C LEU A 34 -7.94 10.86 5.68
N ALA A 35 -8.19 11.13 4.40
CA ALA A 35 -9.52 11.45 3.92
C ALA A 35 -10.49 10.27 4.13
N ALA A 36 -10.12 9.06 3.74
CA ALA A 36 -10.96 7.87 3.93
C ALA A 36 -11.23 7.58 5.41
N ALA A 37 -10.19 7.63 6.26
CA ALA A 37 -10.35 7.43 7.70
C ALA A 37 -11.24 8.49 8.35
N ARG A 38 -11.21 9.75 7.88
CA ARG A 38 -12.07 10.83 8.39
C ARG A 38 -13.55 10.63 8.08
N GLU A 39 -13.86 9.92 7.00
CA GLU A 39 -15.21 9.50 6.66
C GLU A 39 -15.64 8.23 7.44
N GLY A 40 -14.81 7.73 8.36
CA GLY A 40 -15.12 6.57 9.21
C GLY A 40 -14.92 5.22 8.53
N VAL A 41 -14.23 5.19 7.38
CA VAL A 41 -13.98 3.96 6.61
C VAL A 41 -12.82 3.18 7.22
N ASP A 42 -12.95 1.86 7.34
CA ASP A 42 -11.83 1.00 7.72
C ASP A 42 -10.74 1.09 6.65
N THR A 43 -9.64 1.76 7.00
CA THR A 43 -8.61 2.17 6.05
C THR A 43 -7.24 1.71 6.52
N THR A 44 -6.56 0.95 5.67
CA THR A 44 -5.16 0.54 5.88
C THR A 44 -4.23 1.29 4.93
N LEU A 45 -3.18 1.92 5.47
CA LEU A 45 -2.08 2.50 4.69
C LEU A 45 -0.83 1.61 4.81
N VAL A 46 -0.28 1.18 3.68
CA VAL A 46 0.94 0.39 3.62
C VAL A 46 2.03 1.17 2.89
N GLU A 47 3.18 1.31 3.55
CA GLU A 47 4.42 1.82 2.96
C GLU A 47 5.48 0.72 3.06
N ARG A 48 6.27 0.58 1.99
CA ARG A 48 7.37 -0.39 1.90
C ARG A 48 8.53 0.00 2.80
N TYR A 49 8.78 1.30 2.93
CA TYR A 49 9.91 1.85 3.68
C TYR A 49 9.51 2.26 5.10
N GLY A 50 10.46 2.29 6.03
CA GLY A 50 10.21 2.70 7.43
C GLY A 50 9.92 4.19 7.61
N CYS A 51 9.83 4.96 6.53
CA CYS A 51 9.63 6.41 6.56
C CYS A 51 8.55 6.85 5.56
N PHE A 52 7.74 7.84 5.96
CA PHE A 52 6.77 8.49 5.12
C PHE A 52 7.37 9.71 4.41
N GLY A 53 6.95 9.99 3.17
CA GLY A 53 7.48 11.11 2.38
C GLY A 53 7.52 10.86 0.87
N GLY A 54 7.32 9.61 0.45
CA GLY A 54 7.29 9.20 -0.96
C GLY A 54 8.64 9.42 -1.64
N VAL A 55 8.63 9.83 -2.91
CA VAL A 55 9.85 9.99 -3.73
C VAL A 55 10.87 11.00 -3.18
N ARG A 56 10.51 11.85 -2.21
CA ARG A 56 11.43 12.81 -1.60
C ARG A 56 12.40 12.17 -0.59
N ASN A 57 12.06 11.00 -0.05
CA ASN A 57 12.94 10.24 0.85
C ASN A 57 13.88 9.27 0.11
N LEU A 58 13.76 9.13 -1.22
CA LEU A 58 14.63 8.25 -1.99
C LEU A 58 16.09 8.73 -2.02
N SER A 59 16.40 9.96 -1.58
CA SER A 59 17.79 10.43 -1.43
C SER A 59 18.61 9.66 -0.39
N GLU A 60 17.98 8.83 0.47
CA GLU A 60 18.69 7.94 1.41
C GLU A 60 19.00 6.55 0.82
N PHE A 61 18.60 6.27 -0.43
CA PHE A 61 18.78 4.97 -1.08
C PHE A 61 19.54 5.03 -2.43
N ILE A 62 20.11 6.18 -2.79
CA ILE A 62 21.01 6.39 -3.93
C ILE A 62 22.37 6.90 -3.47
#